data_AF-A0A960FGG0-F1
#
_entry.id   AF-A0A960FGG0-F1
#
_cell.length_a   1.000
_cell.length_b   1.000
_cell.length_c   1.000
_cell.angle_alpha   90.00
_cell.angle_beta   90.00
_cell.angle_gamma   90.00
#
_symmetry.space_group_name_H-M   'P 1'
#
loop_
_entity.id
_entity.type
_entity.pdbx_description
1 polymer ?
#
loop_
_entity_poly.entity_id
_entity_poly.type
_entity_poly.pdbx_seq_one_letter_code
_entity_poly.pdbx_strand_id
1 'polypeptide(L)'
;MSFLDTAKQKMATWGQQAKAKVDDLKDTRAANGLLADLGRVVYRQRTERGTGNDEATIDAIVAEVRSLEQAGTDVLAGAPASAVTTAASSDAPPPPPPMVLPPPRAPLAD
;
A
#
# COMPACT_ATOMS: atom_id res chain seq x y z
N MET A 1 -3.42 -51.07 7.41
CA MET A 1 -3.22 -49.97 6.43
C MET A 1 -3.06 -48.68 7.23
N SER A 2 -1.90 -48.04 7.09
CA SER A 2 -1.24 -47.30 8.16
C SER A 2 -1.67 -45.83 8.30
N PHE A 3 -2.09 -45.44 9.51
CA PHE A 3 -2.34 -44.04 9.92
C PHE A 3 -1.08 -43.16 9.83
N LEU A 4 0.11 -43.74 9.97
CA LEU A 4 1.40 -43.05 9.82
C LEU A 4 1.63 -42.61 8.36
N ASP A 5 1.13 -43.39 7.40
CA ASP A 5 1.20 -43.09 5.97
C ASP A 5 0.29 -41.91 5.64
N THR A 6 -0.96 -41.94 6.15
CA THR A 6 -1.92 -40.84 6.04
C THR A 6 -1.39 -39.54 6.65
N ALA A 7 -0.69 -39.59 7.79
CA ALA A 7 -0.09 -38.43 8.42
C ALA A 7 1.02 -37.82 7.55
N LYS A 8 1.92 -38.66 7.00
CA LYS A 8 3.03 -38.23 6.14
C LYS A 8 2.51 -37.64 4.83
N GLN A 9 1.47 -38.24 4.25
CA GLN A 9 0.82 -37.78 3.03
C GLN A 9 0.04 -36.47 3.22
N LYS A 10 -0.63 -36.29 4.37
CA LYS A 10 -1.24 -35.00 4.76
C LYS A 10 -0.20 -33.92 5.03
N MET A 11 0.92 -34.26 5.66
CA MET A 11 1.99 -33.28 5.94
C MET A 11 2.66 -32.79 4.64
N ALA A 12 2.89 -33.70 3.68
CA ALA A 12 3.44 -33.34 2.37
C ALA A 12 2.49 -32.44 1.55
N THR A 13 1.19 -32.75 1.54
CA THR A 13 0.18 -31.95 0.83
C THR A 13 -0.04 -30.59 1.49
N TRP A 14 -0.04 -30.52 2.83
CA TRP A 14 -0.11 -29.25 3.56
C TRP A 14 1.15 -28.39 3.36
N GLY A 15 2.34 -28.98 3.33
CA GLY A 15 3.59 -28.26 3.07
C GLY A 15 3.62 -27.62 1.68
N GLN A 16 3.13 -28.35 0.66
CA GLN A 16 3.04 -27.83 -0.71
C GLN A 16 1.98 -26.74 -0.85
N GLN A 17 0.80 -26.90 -0.24
CA GLN A 17 -0.24 -25.87 -0.25
C GLN A 17 0.16 -24.60 0.51
N ALA A 18 0.85 -24.75 1.64
CA ALA A 18 1.34 -23.60 2.41
C ALA A 18 2.39 -22.81 1.61
N LYS A 19 3.31 -23.49 0.92
CA LYS A 19 4.32 -22.85 0.09
C LYS A 19 3.68 -22.10 -1.08
N ALA A 20 2.75 -22.74 -1.80
CA ALA A 20 2.01 -22.12 -2.90
C ALA A 20 1.28 -20.84 -2.44
N LYS A 21 0.54 -20.89 -1.32
CA LYS A 21 -0.16 -19.71 -0.78
C LYS A 21 0.79 -18.60 -0.36
N VAL A 22 1.95 -18.94 0.22
CA VAL A 22 2.95 -17.93 0.62
C VAL A 22 3.54 -17.24 -0.59
N ASP A 23 3.81 -17.99 -1.66
CA ASP A 23 4.33 -17.44 -2.91
C ASP A 23 3.25 -16.59 -3.61
N ASP A 24 1.99 -17.04 -3.68
CA ASP A 24 0.86 -16.24 -4.18
C ASP A 24 0.69 -14.91 -3.42
N LEU A 25 0.81 -14.94 -2.08
CA LEU A 25 0.74 -13.73 -1.25
C LEU A 25 1.91 -12.77 -1.51
N LYS A 26 3.10 -13.29 -1.77
CA LYS A 26 4.27 -12.46 -2.09
C LYS A 26 4.09 -11.80 -3.45
N ASP A 27 3.65 -12.54 -4.44
CA ASP A 27 3.43 -12.04 -5.80
C ASP A 27 2.31 -10.99 -5.79
N THR A 28 1.23 -11.24 -5.04
CA THR A 28 0.16 -10.26 -4.81
C THR A 28 0.67 -8.99 -4.11
N ARG A 29 1.58 -9.13 -3.14
CA ARG A 29 2.17 -7.97 -2.43
C ARG A 29 3.12 -7.19 -3.34
N ALA A 30 3.90 -7.88 -4.17
CA ALA A 30 4.79 -7.27 -5.15
C ALA A 30 4.00 -6.50 -6.22
N ALA A 31 2.96 -7.14 -6.78
CA ALA A 31 2.00 -6.53 -7.69
C ALA A 31 1.40 -5.22 -7.14
N ASN A 32 0.94 -5.22 -5.88
CA ASN A 32 0.41 -4.03 -5.23
C ASN A 32 1.46 -2.91 -5.05
N GLY A 33 2.71 -3.26 -4.78
CA GLY A 33 3.82 -2.29 -4.73
C GLY A 33 4.06 -1.62 -6.08
N LEU A 34 4.13 -2.43 -7.15
CA LEU A 34 4.29 -1.95 -8.52
C LEU A 34 3.13 -1.05 -8.95
N LEU A 35 1.88 -1.43 -8.66
CA LEU A 35 0.71 -0.60 -8.96
C LEU A 35 0.70 0.73 -8.19
N ALA A 36 1.14 0.73 -6.93
CA ALA A 36 1.27 1.96 -6.15
C ALA A 36 2.33 2.89 -6.75
N ASP A 37 3.46 2.35 -7.18
CA ASP A 37 4.53 3.13 -7.81
C ASP A 37 4.13 3.63 -9.21
N LEU A 38 3.43 2.81 -10.00
CA LEU A 38 2.80 3.23 -11.26
C LEU A 38 1.88 4.43 -11.04
N GLY A 39 1.00 4.35 -10.05
CA GLY A 39 0.08 5.45 -9.71
C GLY A 39 0.82 6.73 -9.32
N ARG A 40 1.93 6.64 -8.56
CA ARG A 40 2.76 7.79 -8.18
C ARG A 40 3.43 8.44 -9.39
N VAL A 41 4.00 7.63 -10.29
CA VAL A 41 4.69 8.14 -11.49
C VAL A 41 3.69 8.79 -12.44
N VAL A 42 2.57 8.11 -12.73
CA VAL A 42 1.49 8.64 -13.57
C VAL A 42 0.92 9.94 -12.98
N TYR A 43 0.71 10.01 -11.67
CA TYR A 43 0.22 11.22 -11.02
C TYR A 43 1.21 12.40 -11.14
N ARG A 44 2.51 12.15 -11.00
CA ARG A 44 3.54 13.18 -11.20
C ARG A 44 3.58 13.66 -12.64
N GLN A 45 3.53 12.75 -13.61
CA GLN A 45 3.47 13.07 -15.04
C GLN A 45 2.23 13.90 -15.37
N ARG A 46 1.06 13.52 -14.86
CA ARG A 46 -0.22 14.23 -15.07
C ARG A 46 -0.29 15.60 -14.39
N THR A 47 0.53 15.83 -13.36
CA THR A 47 0.59 17.10 -12.63
C THR A 47 1.79 17.97 -13.04
N GLU A 48 2.41 17.68 -14.19
CA GLU A 48 3.58 18.41 -14.71
C GLU A 48 4.79 18.45 -13.75
N ARG A 49 4.79 17.57 -12.75
CA ARG A 49 5.89 17.35 -11.79
C ARG A 49 6.74 16.13 -12.14
N GLY A 50 6.52 15.60 -13.34
CA GLY A 50 7.20 14.44 -13.86
C GLY A 50 8.61 14.76 -14.36
N THR A 51 9.39 13.71 -14.59
CA THR A 51 10.69 13.81 -15.25
C THR A 51 10.62 13.21 -16.66
N GLY A 52 11.61 13.52 -17.50
CA GLY A 52 11.72 12.90 -18.83
C GLY A 52 11.89 11.38 -18.81
N ASN A 53 12.17 10.77 -17.65
CA ASN A 53 12.31 9.32 -17.47
C ASN A 53 11.00 8.64 -17.01
N ASP A 54 9.94 9.40 -16.76
CA ASP A 54 8.70 8.86 -16.21
C ASP A 54 8.04 7.87 -17.17
N GLU A 55 8.09 8.13 -18.49
CA GLU A 55 7.52 7.23 -19.51
C GLU A 55 8.22 5.86 -19.52
N ALA A 56 9.56 5.85 -19.51
CA ALA A 56 10.34 4.61 -19.44
C ALA A 56 10.09 3.85 -18.14
N THR A 57 9.84 4.58 -17.04
CA THR A 57 9.51 3.99 -15.74
C THR A 57 8.12 3.36 -15.76
N ILE A 58 7.13 4.03 -16.37
CA ILE A 58 5.77 3.50 -16.58
C ILE A 58 5.84 2.21 -17.40
N ASP A 59 6.55 2.23 -18.52
CA ASP A 59 6.69 1.06 -19.41
C ASP A 59 7.33 -0.13 -18.69
N ALA A 60 8.38 0.11 -17.89
CA ALA A 60 9.03 -0.93 -17.10
C ALA A 60 8.09 -1.53 -16.05
N ILE A 61 7.37 -0.70 -15.30
CA ILE A 61 6.43 -1.17 -14.27
C ILE A 61 5.27 -1.95 -14.91
N VAL A 62 4.73 -1.49 -16.04
CA VAL A 62 3.66 -2.18 -16.76
C VAL A 62 4.15 -3.54 -17.30
N ALA A 63 5.37 -3.61 -17.82
CA ALA A 63 5.96 -4.87 -18.27
C ALA A 63 6.09 -5.88 -17.12
N GLU A 64 6.52 -5.42 -15.95
CA GLU A 64 6.67 -6.27 -14.77
C GLU A 64 5.32 -6.75 -14.21
N VAL A 65 4.33 -5.86 -14.12
CA VAL A 65 2.95 -6.22 -13.74
C VAL A 65 2.37 -7.27 -14.69
N ARG A 66 2.55 -7.11 -16.00
CA ARG A 66 2.12 -8.11 -16.99
C ARG A 66 2.82 -9.46 -16.83
N SER A 67 4.08 -9.47 -16.40
CA SER A 67 4.79 -10.72 -16.12
C SER A 67 4.16 -11.47 -14.94
N LEU A 68 3.69 -10.75 -13.92
CA LEU A 68 2.97 -11.35 -12.78
C LEU A 68 1.58 -11.85 -13.18
N GLU A 69 0.86 -11.12 -14.04
CA GLU A 69 -0.41 -11.58 -14.62
C GLU A 69 -0.23 -12.88 -15.42
N GLN A 70 0.84 -12.97 -16.22
CA GLN A 70 1.16 -14.19 -16.98
C GLN A 70 1.57 -15.36 -16.07
N ALA A 71 2.15 -15.08 -14.91
CA ALA A 71 2.46 -16.07 -13.89
C ALA A 71 1.21 -16.57 -13.14
N GLY A 72 0.04 -15.94 -13.34
CA GLY A 72 -1.23 -16.33 -12.74
C GLY A 72 -1.62 -15.52 -11.49
N THR A 73 -0.88 -14.47 -11.16
CA THR A 73 -1.27 -13.54 -10.08
C THR A 73 -2.42 -12.66 -10.54
N ASP A 74 -3.52 -12.63 -9.78
CA ASP A 74 -4.61 -11.67 -10.02
C ASP A 74 -4.23 -10.29 -9.47
N VAL A 75 -3.56 -9.50 -10.30
CA VAL A 75 -2.98 -8.20 -9.95
C VAL A 75 -4.09 -7.15 -9.68
N LEU A 76 -5.31 -7.36 -10.20
CA LEU A 76 -6.41 -6.39 -10.10
C LEU A 76 -7.48 -6.75 -9.07
N ALA A 77 -7.53 -7.99 -8.57
CA ALA A 77 -8.45 -8.39 -7.51
C ALA A 77 -8.13 -7.78 -6.13
N GLY A 78 -6.94 -7.19 -5.96
CA GLY A 78 -6.34 -6.88 -4.66
C GLY A 78 -6.50 -5.45 -4.15
N ALA A 79 -7.68 -4.84 -4.21
CA ALA A 79 -7.98 -3.70 -3.35
C ALA A 79 -9.34 -3.90 -2.67
N PRO A 80 -9.40 -4.36 -1.39
CA PRO A 80 -10.49 -3.89 -0.56
C PRO A 80 -10.38 -2.38 -0.56
N ALA A 81 -11.35 -1.71 -1.19
CA ALA A 81 -11.49 -0.26 -1.15
C ALA A 81 -11.22 0.20 0.28
N SER A 82 -10.10 0.91 0.47
CA SER A 82 -9.83 1.64 1.69
C SER A 82 -10.00 0.81 2.98
N ALA A 83 -9.00 0.00 3.33
CA ALA A 83 -8.56 0.06 4.72
C ALA A 83 -8.03 1.49 4.95
N VAL A 84 -8.98 2.42 5.16
CA VAL A 84 -8.76 3.66 5.89
C VAL A 84 -8.26 3.20 7.26
N THR A 85 -6.95 3.04 7.35
CA THR A 85 -6.23 3.09 8.60
C THR A 85 -6.35 4.54 9.07
N THR A 86 -7.51 4.90 9.63
CA THR A 86 -7.58 5.97 10.62
C THR A 86 -6.93 5.41 11.88
N ALA A 87 -5.63 5.15 11.81
CA ALA A 87 -4.78 5.12 13.00
C ALA A 87 -4.57 6.57 13.43
N ALA A 88 -5.64 7.21 13.90
CA ALA A 88 -5.53 8.38 14.75
C ALA A 88 -5.43 7.88 16.20
N SER A 89 -4.33 7.17 16.51
CA SER A 89 -3.79 7.23 17.85
C SER A 89 -3.07 8.56 17.99
N SER A 90 -3.81 9.57 18.42
CA SER A 90 -3.26 10.69 19.17
C SER A 90 -4.23 10.95 20.31
N ASP A 91 -4.11 10.08 21.31
CA ASP A 91 -4.17 10.48 22.71
C ASP A 91 -3.10 11.58 22.91
N ALA A 92 -3.47 12.80 22.59
CA ALA A 92 -2.73 14.01 22.89
C ALA A 92 -3.71 14.94 23.64
N PRO A 93 -3.34 15.50 24.80
CA PRO A 93 -4.20 16.42 25.53
C PRO A 93 -4.57 17.60 24.61
N PRO A 94 -5.80 18.15 24.71
CA PRO A 94 -6.22 19.25 23.85
C PRO A 94 -5.21 20.39 23.94
N PRO A 95 -4.87 21.05 22.81
CA PRO A 95 -4.03 22.24 22.85
C PRO A 95 -4.68 23.26 23.80
N PRO A 96 -3.89 24.03 24.57
CA PRO A 96 -4.44 25.11 25.37
C PRO A 96 -5.23 26.06 24.47
N PRO A 97 -6.36 26.62 24.95
CA PRO A 97 -7.16 27.56 24.17
C PRO A 97 -6.25 28.71 23.70
N PRO A 98 -6.45 29.22 22.47
CA PRO A 98 -5.70 30.38 22.01
C PRO A 98 -5.95 31.52 22.99
N MET A 99 -4.89 32.01 23.64
CA MET A 99 -4.97 33.23 24.42
C MET A 99 -5.41 34.34 23.48
N VAL A 100 -6.66 34.79 23.62
CA VAL A 100 -7.14 35.98 22.94
C VAL A 100 -6.28 37.12 23.47
N LEU A 101 -5.36 37.62 22.65
CA LEU A 101 -4.59 38.81 22.95
C LEU A 101 -5.60 39.95 23.21
N PRO A 102 -5.55 40.66 24.35
CA PRO A 102 -6.42 41.81 24.53
C PRO A 102 -6.10 42.84 23.43
N PRO A 103 -7.12 43.56 22.90
CA PRO A 103 -6.87 44.59 21.91
C PRO A 103 -5.90 45.63 22.48
N PRO A 104 -4.99 46.18 21.67
CA PRO A 104 -4.13 47.27 22.12
C PRO A 104 -5.01 48.43 22.59
N ARG A 105 -4.82 48.87 23.85
CA ARG A 105 -5.41 50.11 24.34
C ARG A 105 -4.91 51.23 23.42
N ALA A 106 -5.84 51.89 22.72
CA ALA A 106 -5.53 53.13 22.03
C ALA A 106 -4.93 54.13 23.06
N PRO A 107 -3.91 54.92 22.68
CA PRO A 107 -3.43 55.97 23.55
C PRO A 107 -4.55 56.96 23.82
N LEU A 108 -4.71 57.29 25.09
CA LEU A 108 -5.50 58.41 25.58
C LEU A 108 -5.05 59.67 24.80
N ALA A 109 -5.93 60.21 23.96
CA ALA A 109 -5.75 61.56 23.44
C ALA A 109 -6.32 62.53 24.48
N ASP A 110 -5.51 63.54 24.78
CA ASP A 110 -5.68 64.67 25.72
C ASP A 110 -7.13 65.12 25.98
#